data_AF-A0A1H3X0J7-F1
#
_entry.id   AF-A0A1H3X0J7-F1
#
_cell.length_a   1.000
_cell.length_b   1.000
_cell.length_c   1.000
_cell.angle_alpha   90.00
_cell.angle_beta   90.00
_cell.angle_gamma   90.00
#
_symmetry.space_group_name_H-M   'P 1'
#
loop_
_entity.id
_entity.type
_entity.pdbx_description
1 polymer ?
#
loop_
_entity_poly.entity_id
_entity_poly.type
_entity_poly.pdbx_seq_one_letter_code
_entity_poly.pdbx_strand_id
1 'polypeptide(L)'
;MSASALHFAAGASATHPHMAHPRTVATVAGAGVGGNTVARLVQENCPHLLPSVGVVLEYLDAQAGTWQFSLDDGQTWRAIRTDLINRPGHMGLALDHGARLRVVPLGTSREGARMVFHAVQRSHGPGNGSYRPYAPDEREDASLSVTLVLGLGAINGVPPAVKVPRPRNKRALAQGARAAALALA
;
A
#
# COMPACT_ATOMS: atom_id res chain seq x y z
N MET A 1 -38.67 9.02 -71.71
CA MET A 1 -38.29 8.71 -70.31
C MET A 1 -36.80 8.98 -70.18
N SER A 2 -36.42 9.98 -69.38
CA SER A 2 -35.09 10.62 -69.38
C SER A 2 -33.94 9.73 -68.94
N ALA A 3 -32.79 9.94 -69.59
CA ALA A 3 -31.47 9.52 -69.14
C ALA A 3 -30.93 10.46 -68.04
N SER A 4 -30.21 9.90 -67.06
CA SER A 4 -29.34 10.68 -66.17
C SER A 4 -27.99 9.98 -66.05
N ALA A 5 -26.94 10.74 -66.31
CA ALA A 5 -25.55 10.36 -66.22
C ALA A 5 -24.83 11.28 -65.21
N LEU A 6 -23.84 10.71 -64.52
CA LEU A 6 -22.64 11.34 -63.91
C LEU A 6 -22.81 12.32 -62.72
N HIS A 7 -22.23 11.99 -61.55
CA HIS A 7 -20.91 12.51 -61.12
C HIS A 7 -20.50 12.06 -59.71
N PHE A 8 -19.27 11.54 -59.63
CA PHE A 8 -18.17 11.81 -58.68
C PHE A 8 -18.44 12.45 -57.31
N ALA A 9 -17.90 11.82 -56.25
CA ALA A 9 -17.01 12.48 -55.28
C ALA A 9 -16.35 11.45 -54.34
N ALA A 10 -15.02 11.37 -54.43
CA ALA A 10 -14.16 10.71 -53.46
C ALA A 10 -14.14 11.52 -52.14
N GLY A 11 -14.41 10.85 -51.02
CA GLY A 11 -14.16 11.37 -49.68
C GLY A 11 -12.92 10.71 -49.08
N ALA A 12 -11.78 11.39 -49.17
CA ALA A 12 -10.58 11.09 -48.43
C ALA A 12 -10.63 11.73 -47.03
N SER A 13 -9.90 11.13 -46.08
CA SER A 13 -9.46 11.63 -44.76
C SER A 13 -10.00 10.77 -43.60
N ALA A 14 -9.23 10.33 -42.61
CA ALA A 14 -7.84 10.61 -42.29
C ALA A 14 -7.23 9.39 -41.58
N THR A 15 -6.02 9.03 -42.00
CA THR A 15 -5.09 8.21 -41.23
C THR A 15 -4.76 8.92 -39.93
N HIS A 16 -5.27 8.43 -38.80
CA HIS A 16 -4.76 8.85 -37.50
C HIS A 16 -3.32 8.35 -37.37
N PRO A 17 -2.32 9.22 -37.14
CA PRO A 17 -0.99 8.76 -36.80
C PRO A 17 -1.10 8.04 -35.45
N HIS A 18 -0.84 6.73 -35.46
CA HIS A 18 -0.56 5.95 -34.28
C HIS A 18 0.68 6.57 -33.63
N MET A 19 0.48 7.51 -32.70
CA MET A 19 1.52 7.97 -31.81
C MET A 19 2.06 6.72 -31.11
N ALA A 20 3.26 6.33 -31.51
CA ALA A 20 4.07 5.40 -30.78
C ALA A 20 4.25 5.99 -29.38
N HIS A 21 3.48 5.47 -28.43
CA HIS A 21 3.68 5.79 -27.04
C HIS A 21 5.11 5.37 -26.72
N PRO A 22 5.95 6.26 -26.16
CA PRO A 22 7.26 5.85 -25.72
C PRO A 22 7.06 4.67 -24.76
N ARG A 23 7.61 3.50 -25.14
CA ARG A 23 7.76 2.37 -24.22
C ARG A 23 8.67 2.87 -23.12
N THR A 24 8.07 3.40 -22.06
CA THR A 24 8.74 3.59 -20.78
C THR A 24 9.24 2.20 -20.42
N VAL A 25 10.55 2.01 -20.53
CA VAL A 25 11.22 0.86 -19.95
C VAL A 25 10.98 1.01 -18.46
N ALA A 26 9.97 0.31 -17.96
CA ALA A 26 9.72 0.21 -16.55
C ALA A 26 10.94 -0.48 -15.95
N THR A 27 11.83 0.32 -15.37
CA THR A 27 12.84 -0.18 -14.45
C THR A 27 12.08 -0.96 -13.39
N VAL A 28 12.26 -2.29 -13.35
CA VAL A 28 11.71 -3.13 -12.29
C VAL A 28 12.55 -2.86 -11.03
N ALA A 29 12.39 -1.68 -10.45
CA ALA A 29 12.54 -1.50 -9.02
C ALA A 29 11.27 -2.11 -8.44
N GLY A 30 11.39 -3.20 -7.68
CA GLY A 30 10.24 -3.89 -7.10
C GLY A 30 9.27 -2.87 -6.50
N ALA A 31 8.10 -2.71 -7.13
CA ALA A 31 7.06 -1.81 -6.68
C ALA A 31 6.48 -2.38 -5.38
N GLY A 32 7.25 -2.28 -4.31
CA GLY A 32 6.94 -2.84 -3.02
C GLY A 32 5.79 -2.06 -2.43
N VAL A 33 4.63 -2.71 -2.34
CA VAL A 33 3.47 -2.23 -1.58
C VAL A 33 3.93 -1.66 -0.24
N GLY A 34 3.70 -0.36 -0.04
CA GLY A 34 4.21 0.37 1.13
C GLY A 34 3.31 0.31 2.35
N GLY A 35 2.15 -0.35 2.24
CA GLY A 35 1.16 -0.52 3.29
C GLY A 35 0.49 0.77 3.70
N ASN A 36 -0.83 0.73 3.88
CA ASN A 36 -1.53 1.84 4.50
C ASN A 36 -1.28 1.87 6.01
N THR A 37 -1.30 3.08 6.58
CA THR A 37 -1.20 3.26 8.03
C THR A 37 -2.47 2.79 8.71
N VAL A 38 -2.35 2.34 9.96
CA VAL A 38 -3.50 2.03 10.84
C VAL A 38 -4.44 3.23 10.90
N ALA A 39 -3.90 4.44 11.06
CA ALA A 39 -4.67 5.68 11.05
C ALA A 39 -5.57 5.81 9.82
N ARG A 40 -5.02 5.52 8.63
CA ARG A 40 -5.74 5.64 7.36
C ARG A 40 -6.81 4.56 7.24
N LEU A 41 -6.48 3.31 7.57
CA LEU A 41 -7.43 2.20 7.55
C LEU A 41 -8.61 2.46 8.49
N VAL A 42 -8.33 2.98 9.69
CA VAL A 42 -9.37 3.36 10.66
C VAL A 42 -10.19 4.54 10.14
N GLN A 43 -9.55 5.61 9.65
CA GLN A 43 -10.24 6.81 9.16
C GLN A 43 -11.18 6.50 7.99
N GLU A 44 -10.76 5.65 7.05
CA GLU A 44 -11.55 5.33 5.85
C GLU A 44 -12.72 4.36 6.14
N ASN A 45 -12.61 3.51 7.17
CA ASN A 45 -13.57 2.42 7.40
C ASN A 45 -14.36 2.53 8.71
N CYS A 46 -13.90 3.36 9.66
CA CYS A 46 -14.45 3.48 11.00
C CYS A 46 -14.58 4.96 11.40
N PRO A 47 -15.51 5.72 10.79
CA PRO A 47 -15.61 7.18 10.99
C PRO A 47 -15.95 7.60 12.44
N HIS A 48 -16.42 6.66 13.26
CA HIS A 48 -16.70 6.88 14.69
C HIS A 48 -15.45 6.78 15.57
N LEU A 49 -14.32 6.28 15.04
CA LEU A 49 -13.06 6.18 15.74
C LEU A 49 -12.15 7.37 15.40
N LEU A 50 -11.32 7.78 16.36
CA LEU A 50 -10.32 8.82 16.14
C LEU A 50 -9.17 8.28 15.27
N PRO A 51 -8.68 9.02 14.26
CA PRO A 51 -7.56 8.58 13.43
C PRO A 51 -6.24 8.39 14.19
N SER A 52 -6.11 8.97 15.39
CA SER A 52 -4.94 8.86 16.27
C SER A 52 -4.94 7.61 17.16
N VAL A 53 -6.00 6.79 17.07
CA VAL A 53 -6.17 5.60 17.91
C VAL A 53 -5.18 4.50 17.57
N GLY A 54 -4.64 3.84 18.59
CA GLY A 54 -3.94 2.57 18.39
C GLY A 54 -4.95 1.44 18.15
N VAL A 55 -4.45 0.29 17.71
CA VAL A 55 -5.27 -0.92 17.55
C VAL A 55 -4.54 -2.13 18.10
N VAL A 56 -5.31 -3.10 18.58
CA VAL A 56 -4.82 -4.45 18.81
C VAL A 56 -5.46 -5.35 17.79
N LEU A 57 -4.65 -5.90 16.88
CA LEU A 57 -5.10 -6.86 15.88
C LEU A 57 -5.38 -8.20 16.55
N GLU A 58 -6.56 -8.74 16.33
CA GLU A 58 -7.07 -9.97 16.91
C GLU A 58 -7.13 -11.11 15.90
N TYR A 59 -7.32 -10.76 14.62
CA TYR A 59 -7.40 -11.74 13.57
C TYR A 59 -6.95 -11.13 12.24
N LEU A 60 -6.23 -11.92 11.46
CA LEU A 60 -5.89 -11.62 10.08
C LEU A 60 -6.12 -12.85 9.21
N ASP A 61 -6.70 -12.65 8.03
CA ASP A 61 -6.90 -13.72 7.06
C ASP A 61 -5.55 -14.23 6.52
N ALA A 62 -5.05 -15.32 7.10
CA ALA A 62 -3.79 -15.95 6.69
C ALA A 62 -3.82 -16.51 5.26
N GLN A 63 -5.01 -16.69 4.67
CA GLN A 63 -5.16 -17.15 3.29
C GLN A 63 -4.98 -16.02 2.26
N ALA A 64 -4.97 -14.76 2.70
CA ALA A 64 -4.68 -13.61 1.82
C ALA A 64 -3.20 -13.50 1.44
N GLY A 65 -2.32 -14.07 2.25
CA GLY A 65 -0.87 -14.06 2.05
C GLY A 65 -0.11 -13.77 3.33
N THR A 66 1.16 -13.40 3.19
CA THR A 66 2.01 -13.05 4.32
C THR A 66 1.71 -11.63 4.78
N TRP A 67 1.06 -11.52 5.94
CA TRP A 67 0.83 -10.24 6.60
C TRP A 67 2.12 -9.69 7.21
N GLN A 68 2.36 -8.41 7.00
CA GLN A 68 3.53 -7.71 7.51
C GLN A 68 3.13 -6.34 8.07
N PHE A 69 3.89 -5.89 9.05
CA PHE A 69 3.78 -4.54 9.58
C PHE A 69 5.12 -3.82 9.58
N SER A 70 5.06 -2.49 9.59
CA SER A 70 6.21 -1.61 9.72
C SER A 70 5.94 -0.56 10.79
N LEU A 71 6.99 -0.23 11.56
CA LEU A 71 6.97 0.81 12.60
C LEU A 71 7.84 2.02 12.22
N ASP A 72 8.52 1.97 11.08
CA ASP A 72 9.51 2.94 10.61
C ASP A 72 9.14 3.46 9.21
N ASP A 73 7.85 3.75 9.01
CA ASP A 73 7.30 4.32 7.77
C ASP A 73 7.52 3.46 6.51
N GLY A 74 7.59 2.14 6.67
CA GLY A 74 7.75 1.19 5.59
C GLY A 74 9.21 0.90 5.21
N GLN A 75 10.18 1.39 6.00
CA GLN A 75 11.60 1.15 5.76
C GLN A 75 11.99 -0.29 6.09
N THR A 76 11.45 -0.85 7.18
CA THR A 76 11.58 -2.26 7.54
C THR A 76 10.21 -2.90 7.77
N TRP A 77 10.11 -4.19 7.44
CA TRP A 77 8.88 -4.96 7.53
C TRP A 77 9.08 -6.22 8.34
N ARG A 78 8.18 -6.46 9.28
CA ARG A 78 8.16 -7.64 10.16
C ARG A 78 6.95 -8.49 9.83
N ALA A 79 7.14 -9.80 9.73
CA ALA A 79 6.02 -10.73 9.54
C ALA A 79 5.13 -10.76 10.79
N ILE A 80 3.81 -10.76 10.58
CA ILE A 80 2.83 -10.98 11.63
C ILE A 80 2.63 -12.49 11.79
N ARG A 81 2.71 -12.97 13.04
CA ARG A 81 2.39 -14.34 13.43
C ARG A 81 0.88 -14.50 13.47
N THR A 82 0.27 -14.72 12.31
CA THR A 82 -1.17 -14.94 12.16
C THR A 82 -1.62 -16.18 12.93
N ASP A 83 -0.77 -17.20 13.04
CA ASP A 83 -0.95 -18.38 13.88
C ASP A 83 -1.13 -18.03 15.37
N LEU A 84 -0.42 -17.00 15.86
CA LEU A 84 -0.49 -16.59 17.26
C LEU A 84 -1.71 -15.73 17.58
N ILE A 85 -2.13 -14.85 16.66
CA ILE A 85 -3.29 -13.98 16.90
C ILE A 85 -4.61 -14.70 16.60
N ASN A 86 -4.63 -15.61 15.60
CA ASN A 86 -5.85 -16.31 15.22
C ASN A 86 -6.20 -17.50 16.12
N ARG A 87 -5.26 -17.98 16.97
CA ARG A 87 -5.53 -19.08 17.89
C ARG A 87 -6.40 -18.62 19.07
N PRO A 88 -7.17 -19.55 19.68
CA PRO A 88 -7.80 -19.29 20.97
C PRO A 88 -6.77 -18.86 22.03
N GLY A 89 -7.18 -17.97 22.93
CA GLY A 89 -6.33 -17.43 24.02
C GLY A 89 -6.13 -15.91 24.01
N HIS A 90 -6.86 -15.18 23.16
CA HIS A 90 -6.95 -13.72 23.17
C HIS A 90 -5.60 -13.01 23.16
N MET A 91 -4.69 -13.48 22.30
CA MET A 91 -3.43 -12.81 22.00
C MET A 91 -3.62 -11.92 20.78
N GLY A 92 -3.19 -10.66 20.88
CA GLY A 92 -3.29 -9.70 19.78
C GLY A 92 -1.99 -8.94 19.56
N LEU A 93 -1.83 -8.37 18.36
CA LEU A 93 -0.68 -7.52 18.01
C LEU A 93 -1.05 -6.04 18.21
N ALA A 94 -0.41 -5.38 19.17
CA ALA A 94 -0.57 -3.96 19.42
C ALA A 94 0.15 -3.11 18.37
N LEU A 95 -0.54 -2.16 17.75
CA LEU A 95 -0.01 -1.26 16.72
C LEU A 95 -0.51 0.17 16.94
N ASP A 96 0.39 1.14 16.92
CA ASP A 96 -0.01 2.54 16.94
C ASP A 96 -0.58 3.00 15.60
N HIS A 97 -1.30 4.12 15.60
CA HIS A 97 -1.90 4.73 14.40
C HIS A 97 -0.90 4.94 13.24
N GLY A 98 0.38 5.20 13.55
CA GLY A 98 1.44 5.38 12.55
C GLY A 98 2.01 4.08 11.96
N ALA A 99 1.71 2.92 12.56
CA ALA A 99 2.16 1.64 12.04
C ALA A 99 1.50 1.36 10.67
N ARG A 100 2.24 0.70 9.79
CA ARG A 100 1.75 0.34 8.44
C ARG A 100 1.47 -1.15 8.35
N LEU A 101 0.44 -1.51 7.61
CA LEU A 101 0.06 -2.89 7.33
C LEU A 101 0.11 -3.19 5.85
N ARG A 102 0.60 -4.38 5.49
CA ARG A 102 0.54 -4.91 4.12
C ARG A 102 0.37 -6.41 4.11
N VAL A 103 -0.10 -6.91 2.97
CA VAL A 103 -0.20 -8.32 2.63
C VAL A 103 0.64 -8.58 1.39
N VAL A 104 1.53 -9.56 1.47
CA VAL A 104 2.29 -10.07 0.32
C VAL A 104 1.61 -11.35 -0.17
N PRO A 105 0.93 -11.34 -1.34
CA PRO A 105 0.20 -12.50 -1.84
C PRO A 105 1.14 -13.68 -2.14
N LEU A 106 0.70 -14.90 -1.83
CA LEU A 106 1.46 -16.14 -2.05
C LEU A 106 1.17 -16.80 -3.42
N GLY A 107 0.69 -16.02 -4.40
CA GLY A 107 0.46 -16.47 -5.78
C GLY A 107 -1.02 -16.64 -6.18
N THR A 108 -1.97 -16.55 -5.24
CA THR A 108 -3.41 -16.50 -5.56
C THR A 108 -3.89 -15.06 -5.71
N SER A 109 -4.58 -14.75 -6.81
CA SER A 109 -5.30 -13.48 -6.94
C SER A 109 -6.52 -13.50 -6.02
N ARG A 110 -6.43 -12.79 -4.89
CA ARG A 110 -7.58 -12.50 -4.03
C ARG A 110 -8.00 -11.06 -4.17
N GLU A 111 -9.29 -10.83 -4.11
CA GLU A 111 -9.85 -9.47 -4.18
C GLU A 111 -9.67 -8.73 -2.85
N GLY A 112 -9.73 -9.43 -1.71
CA GLY A 112 -9.60 -8.83 -0.39
C GLY A 112 -9.23 -9.80 0.72
N ALA A 113 -9.16 -9.26 1.94
CA ALA A 113 -8.79 -9.98 3.15
C ALA A 113 -9.58 -9.46 4.35
N ARG A 114 -9.89 -10.38 5.28
CA ARG A 114 -10.52 -10.05 6.57
C ARG A 114 -9.46 -9.64 7.59
N MET A 115 -9.74 -8.61 8.36
CA MET A 115 -9.02 -8.26 9.59
C MET A 115 -10.00 -7.96 10.72
N VAL A 116 -9.60 -8.27 11.95
CA VAL A 116 -10.36 -7.92 13.17
C VAL A 116 -9.41 -7.25 14.15
N PHE A 117 -9.87 -6.17 14.77
CA PHE A 117 -9.11 -5.44 15.76
C PHE A 117 -10.05 -4.74 16.74
N HIS A 118 -9.55 -4.31 17.88
CA HIS A 118 -10.20 -3.27 18.67
C HIS A 118 -9.33 -2.02 18.76
N ALA A 119 -10.00 -0.88 18.91
CA ALA A 119 -9.35 0.39 19.08
C ALA A 119 -8.90 0.58 20.53
N VAL A 120 -7.78 1.27 20.73
CA VAL A 120 -7.29 1.68 22.06
C VAL A 120 -6.90 3.15 22.03
N GLN A 121 -7.51 3.92 22.93
CA GLN A 121 -7.43 5.39 22.94
C GLN A 121 -6.02 5.94 23.18
N ARG A 122 -5.10 5.13 23.71
CA ARG A 122 -3.72 5.53 24.00
C ARG A 122 -2.75 4.84 23.05
N SER A 123 -1.66 5.54 22.73
CA SER A 123 -0.52 4.91 22.08
C SER A 123 0.04 3.79 22.97
N HIS A 124 0.53 2.74 22.32
CA HIS A 124 1.16 1.61 22.96
C HIS A 124 2.59 1.92 23.43
N GLY A 125 3.19 3.01 22.93
CA GLY A 125 4.53 3.46 23.30
C GLY A 125 5.56 2.32 23.10
N PRO A 126 6.32 1.92 24.14
CA PRO A 126 7.27 0.80 24.05
C PRO A 126 6.64 -0.54 23.61
N GLY A 127 5.32 -0.69 23.77
CA GLY A 127 4.60 -1.90 23.41
C GLY A 127 4.07 -1.94 21.97
N ASN A 128 4.40 -0.97 21.13
CA ASN A 128 4.06 -0.94 19.71
C ASN A 128 4.81 -2.06 18.96
N GLY A 129 4.08 -2.90 18.22
CA GLY A 129 4.60 -4.09 17.56
C GLY A 129 4.83 -5.31 18.46
N SER A 130 4.23 -5.31 19.66
CA SER A 130 4.32 -6.41 20.63
C SER A 130 3.02 -7.21 20.69
N TYR A 131 3.14 -8.53 20.81
CA TYR A 131 2.01 -9.41 21.08
C TYR A 131 1.63 -9.32 22.56
N ARG A 132 0.33 -9.23 22.86
CA ARG A 132 -0.15 -9.14 24.23
C ARG A 132 -1.50 -9.84 24.42
N PRO A 133 -1.78 -10.36 25.62
CA PRO A 133 -3.13 -10.75 25.99
C PRO A 133 -4.07 -9.53 25.93
N TYR A 134 -5.31 -9.77 25.55
CA TYR A 134 -6.41 -8.83 25.69
C TYR A 134 -7.61 -9.54 26.32
N ALA A 135 -8.43 -8.82 27.09
CA ALA A 135 -9.70 -9.33 27.59
C ALA A 135 -10.80 -8.92 26.59
N PRO A 136 -11.48 -9.84 25.89
CA PRO A 136 -12.60 -9.50 25.02
C PRO A 136 -13.86 -9.09 25.80
N ASP A 137 -14.07 -9.67 26.98
CA ASP A 137 -15.32 -9.57 27.74
C ASP A 137 -15.39 -8.34 28.66
N GLU A 138 -14.25 -7.69 28.93
CA GLU A 138 -14.13 -6.55 29.86
C GLU A 138 -14.15 -5.19 29.15
N ARG A 139 -14.57 -5.16 27.88
CA ARG A 139 -14.41 -3.99 27.02
C ARG A 139 -15.60 -3.04 27.11
N GLU A 140 -15.32 -1.77 27.36
CA GLU A 140 -16.27 -0.67 27.17
C GLU A 140 -16.66 -0.56 25.68
N ASP A 141 -17.82 0.06 25.35
CA ASP A 141 -18.32 0.18 23.97
C ASP A 141 -17.28 0.71 22.96
N ALA A 142 -16.36 1.58 23.40
CA ALA A 142 -15.27 2.12 22.57
C ALA A 142 -14.13 1.12 22.27
N SER A 143 -14.18 -0.09 22.84
CA SER A 143 -13.19 -1.16 22.71
C SER A 143 -13.78 -2.42 22.03
N LEU A 144 -14.99 -2.35 21.48
CA LEU A 144 -15.57 -3.47 20.73
C LEU A 144 -14.70 -3.87 19.53
N SER A 145 -14.68 -5.17 19.22
CA SER A 145 -13.98 -5.69 18.06
C SER A 145 -14.65 -5.21 16.77
N VAL A 146 -13.87 -4.53 15.94
CA VAL A 146 -14.22 -4.13 14.58
C VAL A 146 -13.75 -5.20 13.61
N THR A 147 -14.66 -5.71 12.78
CA THR A 147 -14.33 -6.59 11.65
C THR A 147 -14.37 -5.80 10.36
N LEU A 148 -13.25 -5.79 9.62
CA LEU A 148 -13.16 -5.23 8.28
C LEU A 148 -12.90 -6.33 7.24
N VAL A 149 -13.45 -6.15 6.05
CA VAL A 149 -13.09 -6.91 4.85
C VAL A 149 -12.67 -5.89 3.80
N LEU A 150 -11.38 -5.86 3.49
CA LEU A 150 -10.77 -4.82 2.67
C LEU A 150 -10.17 -5.42 1.41
N GLY A 151 -10.26 -4.68 0.30
CA GLY A 151 -9.52 -5.03 -0.91
C GLY A 151 -8.01 -4.99 -0.67
N LEU A 152 -7.25 -5.86 -1.35
CA LEU A 152 -5.79 -5.89 -1.13
C LEU A 152 -5.12 -4.55 -1.46
N GLY A 153 -5.62 -3.81 -2.46
CA GLY A 153 -5.16 -2.45 -2.76
C GLY A 153 -5.40 -1.44 -1.64
N ALA A 154 -6.52 -1.57 -0.92
CA ALA A 154 -6.85 -0.72 0.23
C ALA A 154 -5.98 -1.04 1.45
N ILE A 155 -5.55 -2.29 1.61
CA ILE A 155 -4.60 -2.66 2.68
C ILE A 155 -3.18 -2.20 2.30
N ASN A 156 -2.75 -2.54 1.10
CA ASN A 156 -1.38 -2.36 0.66
C ASN A 156 -1.03 -0.92 0.27
N GLY A 157 -2.03 -0.11 -0.08
CA GLY A 157 -1.86 1.29 -0.46
C GLY A 157 -0.90 1.51 -1.63
N VAL A 158 -0.59 2.78 -1.87
CA VAL A 158 0.51 3.20 -2.76
C VAL A 158 1.77 3.34 -1.91
N PRO A 159 2.94 2.88 -2.36
CA PRO A 159 4.16 3.00 -1.58
C PRO A 159 4.46 4.46 -1.22
N PRO A 160 4.84 4.79 0.04
CA PRO A 160 5.28 6.14 0.35
C PRO A 160 6.51 6.46 -0.50
N ALA A 161 6.61 7.71 -0.95
CA ALA A 161 7.77 8.14 -1.72
C ALA A 161 9.04 7.93 -0.89
N VAL A 162 9.89 6.99 -1.31
CA VAL A 162 11.21 6.79 -0.72
C VAL A 162 11.94 8.14 -0.81
N LYS A 163 12.30 8.73 0.33
CA LYS A 163 13.22 9.88 0.35
C LYS A 163 14.58 9.36 -0.12
N VAL A 164 14.79 9.34 -1.43
CA VAL A 164 16.11 9.12 -2.01
C VAL A 164 16.96 10.31 -1.59
N PRO A 165 18.01 10.12 -0.75
CA PRO A 165 18.91 11.21 -0.43
C PRO A 165 19.46 11.73 -1.75
N ARG A 166 19.16 13.00 -2.09
CA ARG A 166 19.72 13.60 -3.30
C ARG A 166 21.23 13.40 -3.26
N PRO A 167 21.86 12.86 -4.32
CA PRO A 167 23.31 12.71 -4.36
C PRO A 167 23.95 14.05 -4.04
N ARG A 168 24.62 14.13 -2.88
CA ARG A 168 25.09 15.40 -2.31
C ARG A 168 26.26 16.00 -3.11
N ASN A 169 26.84 15.24 -4.05
CA ASN A 169 27.99 15.68 -4.83
C ASN A 169 27.61 16.31 -6.17
N LYS A 170 27.10 17.54 -6.10
CA LYS A 170 27.00 18.46 -7.26
C LYS A 170 28.34 18.61 -8.00
N ARG A 171 29.47 18.47 -7.27
CA ARG A 171 30.84 18.47 -7.81
C ARG A 171 31.20 17.22 -8.63
N ALA A 172 30.76 16.03 -8.23
CA ALA A 172 31.06 14.79 -8.95
C ALA A 172 30.33 14.73 -10.31
N LEU A 173 29.08 15.24 -10.36
CA LEU A 173 28.34 15.42 -11.60
C LEU A 173 29.01 16.42 -12.55
N ALA A 174 29.50 17.55 -12.03
CA ALA A 174 30.21 18.55 -12.84
C ALA A 174 31.57 18.04 -13.35
N GLN A 175 32.28 17.24 -12.54
CA GLN A 175 33.55 16.61 -12.92
C GLN A 175 33.33 15.50 -13.96
N GLY A 176 32.30 14.66 -13.80
CA GLY A 176 31.93 13.64 -14.79
C GLY A 176 31.50 14.26 -16.13
N ALA A 177 30.70 15.33 -16.10
CA ALA A 177 30.30 16.04 -17.31
C ALA A 177 31.49 16.71 -18.04
N ARG A 178 32.45 17.28 -17.31
CA ARG A 178 33.68 17.84 -17.88
C ARG A 178 34.61 16.77 -18.45
N ALA A 179 34.76 15.64 -17.76
CA ALA A 179 35.57 14.53 -18.24
C ALA A 179 34.98 13.90 -19.52
N ALA A 180 33.65 13.76 -19.59
CA ALA A 180 32.97 13.27 -20.78
C ALA A 180 33.07 14.24 -21.98
N ALA A 181 33.01 15.56 -21.73
CA ALA A 181 33.18 16.56 -22.77
C ALA A 181 34.60 16.61 -23.35
N LEU A 182 35.62 16.31 -22.53
CA LEU A 182 37.02 16.25 -22.96
C LEU A 182 37.38 14.93 -23.68
N ALA A 183 36.64 13.85 -23.44
CA ALA A 183 36.86 12.57 -24.10
C ALA A 183 36.24 12.49 -25.52
N LEU A 184 35.46 13.50 -25.92
CA LEU A 184 34.79 13.60 -27.21
C LEU A 184 35.42 14.68 -28.13
N ALA A 185 36.52 15.30 -27.70
CA ALA A 185 37.33 16.26 -28.46
C ALA A 185 38.67 15.63 -28.86
#